data_AF-A0A2B5A3I5-F1
#
_entry.id   AF-A0A2B5A3I5-F1
#
_cell.length_a   1.000
_cell.length_b   1.000
_cell.length_c   1.000
_cell.angle_alpha   90.00
_cell.angle_beta   90.00
_cell.angle_gamma   90.00
#
_symmetry.space_group_name_H-M   'P 1'
#
loop_
_entity.id
_entity.type
_entity.pdbx_description
1 polymer ?
#
loop_
_entity_poly.entity_id
_entity_poly.type
_entity_poly.pdbx_seq_one_letter_code
_entity_poly.pdbx_strand_id
1 'polypeptide(L)'
;MEKLKDTSKLFTVNKEAFEEIAAELKFFKNSEKVYKNYEKEVAKIEEQKAQLETELTQLMTEQVKLVKELELFKGDVSQVVYLRREMKNTVEEIEIVQQVLKEVEERFSELKVKYFPEFEEAMKKDNAEIQKIDFTPFVNNVLCEMLESVSIVGKEFAKQKVKADKFRQATWDEAVNRKYINRPNMINSTYNYTSMRYDFPSYPSQVLANDTLRELERLTSGMSTFINKDN
;
A
#
# COMPACT_ATOMS: atom_id res chain seq x y z
N MET A 1 36.22 -13.80 -17.19
CA MET A 1 34.76 -13.99 -17.23
C MET A 1 34.19 -12.88 -18.07
N GLU A 2 33.54 -13.18 -19.20
CA GLU A 2 32.66 -12.20 -19.82
C GLU A 2 31.59 -11.83 -18.79
N LYS A 3 31.54 -10.55 -18.40
CA LYS A 3 30.46 -10.05 -17.57
C LYS A 3 29.17 -10.24 -18.37
N LEU A 4 28.15 -10.85 -17.76
CA LEU A 4 26.80 -10.81 -18.31
C LEU A 4 26.50 -9.36 -18.70
N LYS A 5 26.13 -9.13 -19.97
CA LYS A 5 25.65 -7.82 -20.40
C LYS A 5 24.50 -7.40 -19.47
N ASP A 6 24.38 -6.10 -19.25
CA ASP A 6 23.38 -5.48 -18.38
C ASP A 6 22.01 -6.18 -18.48
N THR A 7 21.66 -6.91 -17.42
CA THR A 7 20.43 -7.71 -17.33
C THR A 7 19.22 -6.89 -16.91
N SER A 8 19.40 -5.59 -16.62
CA SER A 8 18.30 -4.68 -16.25
C SER A 8 17.24 -4.53 -17.34
N LYS A 9 17.57 -4.90 -18.59
CA LYS A 9 16.66 -4.87 -19.74
C LYS A 9 15.89 -6.18 -19.97
N LEU A 10 16.14 -7.22 -19.19
CA LEU A 10 15.46 -8.52 -19.37
C LEU A 10 14.03 -8.49 -18.84
N PHE A 11 13.77 -7.73 -17.76
CA PHE A 11 12.44 -7.55 -17.19
C PHE A 11 12.30 -6.11 -16.70
N THR A 12 11.27 -5.41 -17.17
CA THR A 12 10.93 -4.06 -16.73
C THR A 12 9.46 -3.99 -16.34
N VAL A 13 9.19 -3.50 -15.11
CA VAL A 13 7.83 -3.22 -14.65
C VAL A 13 7.50 -1.77 -15.00
N ASN A 14 6.38 -1.56 -15.68
CA ASN A 14 5.89 -0.22 -16.00
C ASN A 14 5.25 0.42 -14.77
N LYS A 15 6.05 1.17 -13.99
CA LYS A 15 5.58 1.84 -12.77
C LYS A 15 4.55 2.94 -13.05
N GLU A 16 4.71 3.67 -14.15
CA GLU A 16 3.81 4.77 -14.53
C GLU A 16 2.38 4.24 -14.74
N ALA A 17 2.22 3.08 -15.39
CA ALA A 17 0.91 2.46 -15.55
C ALA A 17 0.25 2.07 -14.21
N PHE A 18 1.02 1.67 -13.20
CA PHE A 18 0.49 1.41 -11.86
C PHE A 18 0.07 2.68 -11.13
N GLU A 19 0.80 3.77 -11.34
CA GLU A 19 0.45 5.09 -10.78
C GLU A 19 -0.85 5.62 -11.41
N GLU A 20 -1.03 5.44 -12.73
CA GLU A 20 -2.27 5.78 -13.43
C GLU A 20 -3.47 4.97 -12.89
N ILE A 21 -3.33 3.65 -12.78
CA ILE A 21 -4.39 2.78 -12.23
C ILE A 21 -4.70 3.18 -10.77
N ALA A 22 -3.67 3.45 -9.96
CA ALA A 22 -3.85 3.85 -8.57
C ALA A 22 -4.59 5.19 -8.44
N ALA A 23 -4.36 6.14 -9.35
CA ALA A 23 -5.05 7.42 -9.37
C ALA A 23 -6.54 7.29 -9.76
N GLU A 24 -6.89 6.32 -10.60
CA GLU A 24 -8.27 6.06 -10.99
C GLU A 24 -9.07 5.31 -9.91
N LEU A 25 -8.40 4.52 -9.07
CA LEU A 25 -9.03 3.74 -8.01
C LEU A 25 -9.57 4.63 -6.88
N LYS A 26 -10.89 4.61 -6.72
CA LYS A 26 -11.59 5.30 -5.62
C LYS A 26 -11.87 4.34 -4.46
N PHE A 27 -10.89 4.17 -3.58
CA PHE A 27 -10.97 3.22 -2.46
C PHE A 27 -12.08 3.52 -1.44
N PHE A 28 -12.41 4.80 -1.21
CA PHE A 28 -13.30 5.23 -0.13
C PHE A 28 -14.56 5.96 -0.61
N LYS A 29 -15.10 5.57 -1.77
CA LYS A 29 -16.18 6.31 -2.44
C LYS A 29 -17.47 6.38 -1.61
N ASN A 30 -17.77 5.37 -0.79
CA ASN A 30 -18.97 5.36 0.03
C ASN A 30 -18.75 6.24 1.27
N SER A 31 -17.59 6.14 1.91
CA SER A 31 -17.22 6.98 3.05
C SER A 31 -17.16 8.46 2.67
N GLU A 32 -16.65 8.79 1.47
CA GLU A 32 -16.61 10.16 0.95
C GLU A 32 -18.02 10.77 0.81
N LYS A 33 -19.02 9.98 0.41
CA LYS A 33 -20.41 10.45 0.31
C LYS A 33 -21.00 10.80 1.68
N VAL A 34 -20.77 9.95 2.69
CA VAL A 34 -21.22 10.21 4.06
C VAL A 34 -20.50 11.44 4.62
N TYR A 35 -19.19 11.55 4.38
CA TYR A 35 -18.38 12.69 4.80
C TYR A 35 -18.90 14.02 4.24
N LYS A 36 -19.27 14.09 2.96
CA LYS A 36 -19.86 15.30 2.36
C LYS A 36 -21.16 15.75 3.02
N ASN A 37 -21.95 14.83 3.56
CA ASN A 37 -23.18 15.18 4.29
C ASN A 37 -22.85 15.65 5.71
N TYR A 38 -21.95 14.95 6.39
CA TYR A 38 -21.42 15.37 7.69
C TYR A 38 -20.81 16.77 7.64
N GLU A 39 -19.97 17.06 6.63
CA GLU A 39 -19.29 18.35 6.45
C GLU A 39 -20.29 19.51 6.27
N LYS A 40 -21.40 19.30 5.56
CA LYS A 40 -22.47 20.30 5.42
C LYS A 40 -23.17 20.61 6.76
N GLU A 41 -23.34 19.61 7.62
CA GLU A 41 -23.91 19.84 8.95
C GLU A 41 -22.90 20.50 9.89
N VAL A 42 -21.62 20.10 9.83
CA VAL A 42 -20.50 20.75 10.54
C VAL A 42 -20.43 22.24 10.21
N ALA A 43 -20.46 22.60 8.93
CA ALA A 43 -20.36 23.99 8.50
C ALA A 43 -21.47 24.89 9.11
N LYS A 44 -22.68 24.36 9.29
CA LYS A 44 -23.78 25.09 9.95
C LYS A 44 -23.52 25.32 11.44
N ILE A 45 -22.95 24.32 12.12
CA ILE A 45 -22.61 24.43 13.55
C ILE A 45 -21.43 25.41 13.72
N GLU A 46 -20.44 25.37 12.81
CA GLU A 46 -19.32 26.30 12.80
C GLU A 46 -19.76 27.76 12.56
N GLU A 47 -20.69 27.98 11.63
CA GLU A 47 -21.27 29.32 11.39
C GLU A 47 -21.95 29.86 12.66
N GLN A 48 -22.76 29.03 13.31
CA GLN A 48 -23.42 29.39 14.58
C GLN A 48 -22.40 29.69 15.69
N LYS A 49 -21.34 28.87 15.80
CA LYS A 49 -20.27 29.09 16.77
C LYS A 49 -19.57 30.44 16.53
N ALA A 50 -19.23 30.75 15.28
CA ALA A 50 -18.54 31.99 14.92
C ALA A 50 -19.40 33.24 15.21
N GLN A 51 -20.72 33.15 14.99
CA GLN A 51 -21.66 34.22 15.33
C GLN A 51 -21.67 34.47 16.85
N LEU A 52 -21.77 33.40 17.65
CA LEU A 52 -21.77 33.49 19.12
C LEU A 52 -20.44 33.99 19.68
N GLU A 53 -19.30 33.57 19.12
CA GLU A 53 -17.97 34.07 19.53
C GLU A 53 -17.81 35.57 19.22
N THR A 54 -18.37 36.02 18.10
CA THR A 54 -18.40 37.43 17.73
C THR A 54 -19.27 38.24 18.69
N GLU A 55 -20.48 37.75 19.00
CA GLU A 55 -21.39 38.36 19.96
C GLU A 55 -20.77 38.43 21.36
N LEU A 56 -20.15 37.34 21.84
CA LEU A 56 -19.43 37.31 23.10
C LEU A 56 -18.33 38.38 23.16
N THR A 57 -17.56 38.52 22.09
CA THR A 57 -16.48 39.53 22.01
C THR A 57 -17.04 40.95 22.07
N GLN A 58 -18.17 41.20 21.41
CA GLN A 58 -18.86 42.49 21.44
C GLN A 58 -19.37 42.81 22.85
N LEU A 59 -20.05 41.87 23.50
CA LEU A 59 -20.55 42.03 24.87
C LEU A 59 -19.42 42.24 25.88
N MET A 60 -18.32 41.50 25.78
CA MET A 60 -17.15 41.71 26.64
C MET A 60 -16.54 43.10 26.43
N THR A 61 -16.52 43.59 25.18
CA THR A 61 -16.03 44.94 24.86
C THR A 61 -16.95 46.02 25.43
N GLU A 62 -18.27 45.82 25.33
CA GLU A 62 -19.28 46.70 25.91
C GLU A 62 -19.18 46.75 27.43
N GLN A 63 -19.02 45.60 28.08
CA GLN A 63 -18.81 45.53 29.53
C GLN A 63 -17.60 46.37 29.98
N VAL A 64 -16.49 46.30 29.24
CA VAL A 64 -15.31 47.14 29.51
C VAL A 64 -15.59 48.63 29.32
N LYS A 65 -16.41 49.01 28.33
CA LYS A 65 -16.84 50.40 28.13
C LYS A 65 -17.70 50.90 29.29
N LEU A 66 -18.70 50.11 29.70
CA LEU A 66 -19.58 50.45 30.82
C LEU A 66 -18.80 50.64 32.13
N VAL A 67 -17.79 49.81 32.39
CA VAL A 67 -16.88 49.97 33.54
C VAL A 67 -16.14 51.31 33.49
N LYS A 68 -15.64 51.71 32.31
CA LYS A 68 -14.95 53.00 32.12
C LYS A 68 -15.90 54.19 32.26
N GLU A 69 -17.12 54.09 31.74
CA GLU A 69 -18.13 55.14 31.87
C GLU A 69 -18.57 55.31 33.32
N LEU A 70 -18.75 54.20 34.06
CA LEU A 70 -19.06 54.24 35.48
C LEU A 70 -17.96 54.97 36.27
N GLU A 71 -16.69 54.81 35.87
CA GLU A 71 -15.56 55.51 36.47
C GLU A 71 -15.63 57.04 36.27
N LEU A 72 -16.14 57.48 35.12
CA LEU A 72 -16.26 58.90 34.77
C LEU A 72 -17.46 59.58 35.45
N PHE A 73 -18.58 58.86 35.61
CA PHE A 73 -19.84 59.43 36.10
C PHE A 73 -20.15 59.14 37.58
N LYS A 74 -19.16 58.71 38.38
CA LYS A 74 -19.35 58.34 39.81
C LYS A 74 -20.05 59.38 40.69
N GLY A 75 -19.95 60.66 40.33
CA GLY A 75 -20.55 61.76 41.08
C GLY A 75 -22.05 61.94 40.82
N ASP A 76 -22.60 61.34 39.76
CA ASP A 76 -24.01 61.41 39.41
C ASP A 76 -24.71 60.10 39.76
N VAL A 77 -25.52 60.13 40.83
CA VAL A 77 -26.24 58.96 41.36
C VAL A 77 -27.16 58.34 40.32
N SER A 78 -27.82 59.16 39.49
CA SER A 78 -28.73 58.66 38.45
C SER A 78 -27.97 57.88 37.38
N GLN A 79 -26.83 58.42 36.94
CA GLN A 79 -25.96 57.76 35.96
C GLN A 79 -25.36 56.47 36.51
N VAL A 80 -24.93 56.47 37.78
CA VAL A 80 -24.41 55.28 38.44
C VAL A 80 -25.44 54.15 38.48
N VAL A 81 -26.69 54.45 38.86
CA VAL A 81 -27.77 53.44 38.90
C VAL A 81 -28.06 52.88 37.51
N TYR A 82 -28.10 53.75 36.49
CA TYR A 82 -28.29 53.34 35.10
C TYR A 82 -27.16 52.41 34.62
N LEU A 83 -25.91 52.83 34.74
CA LEU A 83 -24.75 52.06 34.29
C LEU A 83 -24.62 50.72 35.02
N ARG A 84 -24.94 50.67 36.32
CA ARG A 84 -24.97 49.41 37.08
C ARG A 84 -26.03 48.44 36.58
N ARG A 85 -27.18 48.94 36.10
CA ARG A 85 -28.22 48.10 35.48
C ARG A 85 -27.74 47.55 34.15
N GLU A 86 -27.21 48.39 33.27
CA GLU A 86 -26.68 47.94 31.98
C GLU A 86 -25.56 46.92 32.16
N MET A 87 -24.60 47.16 33.06
CA MET A 87 -23.54 46.20 33.38
C MET A 87 -24.08 44.85 33.87
N LYS A 88 -25.20 44.84 34.59
CA LYS A 88 -25.82 43.61 35.06
C LYS A 88 -26.45 42.86 33.87
N ASN A 89 -27.20 43.56 33.02
CA ASN A 89 -27.81 42.98 31.83
C ASN A 89 -26.73 42.40 30.89
N THR A 90 -25.65 43.14 30.61
CA THR A 90 -24.54 42.67 29.77
C THR A 90 -23.86 41.43 30.35
N VAL A 91 -23.70 41.33 31.69
CA VAL A 91 -23.16 40.12 32.32
C VAL A 91 -24.10 38.93 32.14
N GLU A 92 -25.41 39.12 32.33
CA GLU A 92 -26.40 38.06 32.12
C GLU A 92 -26.39 37.58 30.65
N GLU A 93 -26.28 38.49 29.68
CA GLU A 93 -26.15 38.13 28.26
C GLU A 93 -24.84 37.37 27.96
N ILE A 94 -23.71 37.78 28.54
CA ILE A 94 -22.44 37.05 28.42
C ILE A 94 -22.58 35.61 28.93
N GLU A 95 -23.21 35.42 30.10
CA GLU A 95 -23.41 34.09 30.69
C GLU A 95 -24.29 33.20 29.78
N ILE A 96 -25.36 33.77 29.21
CA ILE A 96 -26.23 33.07 28.25
C ILE A 96 -25.44 32.65 27.01
N VAL A 97 -24.70 33.57 26.37
CA VAL A 97 -23.91 33.26 25.17
C VAL A 97 -22.85 32.19 25.46
N GLN A 98 -22.19 32.26 26.61
CA GLN A 98 -21.23 31.23 27.04
C GLN A 98 -21.88 29.87 27.25
N GLN A 99 -23.09 29.82 27.80
CA GLN A 99 -23.84 28.57 27.93
C GLN A 99 -24.21 28.00 26.56
N VAL A 100 -24.74 28.83 25.65
CA VAL A 100 -25.09 28.38 24.30
C VAL A 100 -23.85 27.92 23.52
N LEU A 101 -22.69 28.55 23.70
CA LEU A 101 -21.43 28.08 23.12
C LEU A 101 -21.06 26.66 23.59
N LYS A 102 -21.27 26.32 24.87
CA LYS A 102 -21.07 24.95 25.37
C LYS A 102 -22.04 23.96 24.73
N GLU A 103 -23.31 24.34 24.60
CA GLU A 103 -24.33 23.51 23.93
C GLU A 103 -23.95 23.27 22.45
N VAL A 104 -23.39 24.27 21.77
CA VAL A 104 -22.87 24.13 20.40
C VAL A 104 -21.69 23.14 20.33
N GLU A 105 -20.81 23.13 21.33
CA GLU A 105 -19.73 22.13 21.43
C GLU A 105 -20.26 20.71 21.63
N GLU A 106 -21.30 20.55 22.45
CA GLU A 106 -22.01 19.28 22.64
C GLU A 106 -22.66 18.81 21.33
N ARG A 107 -23.26 19.71 20.55
CA ARG A 107 -23.85 19.39 19.24
C ARG A 107 -22.85 18.82 18.24
N PHE A 108 -21.57 19.19 18.28
CA PHE A 108 -20.54 18.51 17.47
C PHE A 108 -20.36 17.05 17.88
N SER A 109 -20.40 16.75 19.18
CA SER A 109 -20.30 15.39 19.69
C SER A 109 -21.53 14.57 19.29
N GLU A 110 -22.73 15.14 19.44
CA GLU A 110 -23.97 14.51 18.99
C GLU A 110 -23.98 14.25 17.49
N LEU A 111 -23.46 15.18 16.68
CA LEU A 111 -23.35 15.01 15.23
C LEU A 111 -22.45 13.82 14.87
N LYS A 112 -21.32 13.66 15.56
CA LYS A 112 -20.43 12.50 15.36
C LYS A 112 -21.14 11.19 15.73
N VAL A 113 -21.86 11.17 16.86
CA VAL A 113 -22.64 9.99 17.28
C VAL A 113 -23.72 9.64 16.26
N LYS A 114 -24.43 10.65 15.73
CA LYS A 114 -25.47 10.48 14.69
C LYS A 114 -24.90 9.86 13.41
N TYR A 115 -23.75 10.34 12.93
CA TYR A 115 -23.15 9.89 11.66
C TYR A 115 -22.31 8.62 11.79
N PHE A 116 -21.89 8.23 13.00
CA PHE A 116 -21.02 7.08 13.20
C PHE A 116 -21.54 5.77 12.57
N PRO A 117 -22.83 5.39 12.72
CA PRO A 117 -23.35 4.17 12.08
C PRO A 117 -23.28 4.22 10.55
N GLU A 118 -23.55 5.38 9.95
CA GLU A 118 -23.46 5.57 8.49
C GLU A 118 -22.02 5.43 7.99
N PHE A 119 -21.06 6.01 8.73
CA PHE A 119 -19.63 5.82 8.44
C PHE A 119 -19.21 4.36 8.59
N GLU A 120 -19.67 3.66 9.63
CA GLU A 120 -19.35 2.26 9.84
C GLU A 120 -19.85 1.39 8.67
N GLU A 121 -21.09 1.60 8.22
CA GLU A 121 -21.65 0.89 7.08
C GLU A 121 -20.92 1.24 5.77
N ALA A 122 -20.61 2.51 5.55
CA ALA A 122 -19.89 2.97 4.37
C ALA A 122 -18.47 2.37 4.31
N MET A 123 -17.74 2.35 5.43
CA MET A 123 -16.42 1.74 5.53
C MET A 123 -16.46 0.23 5.29
N LYS A 124 -17.50 -0.47 5.78
CA LYS A 124 -17.69 -1.91 5.48
C LYS A 124 -17.87 -2.13 3.97
N LYS A 125 -18.65 -1.28 3.30
CA LYS A 125 -18.85 -1.36 1.84
C LYS A 125 -17.57 -1.05 1.07
N ASP A 126 -16.84 -0.01 1.46
CA ASP A 126 -15.56 0.34 0.86
C ASP A 126 -14.55 -0.81 1.00
N ASN A 127 -14.40 -1.37 2.21
CA ASN A 127 -13.54 -2.53 2.45
C ASN A 127 -13.92 -3.74 1.58
N ALA A 128 -15.22 -4.04 1.46
CA ALA A 128 -15.69 -5.13 0.62
C ALA A 128 -15.40 -4.90 -0.87
N GLU A 129 -15.34 -3.65 -1.34
CA GLU A 129 -14.94 -3.33 -2.71
C GLU A 129 -13.42 -3.39 -2.89
N ILE A 130 -12.65 -2.89 -1.92
CA ILE A 130 -11.17 -2.99 -1.92
C ILE A 130 -10.74 -4.45 -1.97
N GLN A 131 -11.38 -5.34 -1.22
CA GLN A 131 -11.09 -6.77 -1.22
C GLN A 131 -11.34 -7.47 -2.57
N LYS A 132 -12.12 -6.84 -3.48
CA LYS A 132 -12.32 -7.38 -4.84
C LYS A 132 -11.16 -7.05 -5.77
N ILE A 133 -10.28 -6.12 -5.38
CA ILE A 133 -9.08 -5.78 -6.13
C ILE A 133 -8.07 -6.91 -5.92
N ASP A 134 -7.98 -7.81 -6.90
CA ASP A 134 -7.05 -8.93 -6.87
C ASP A 134 -6.02 -8.80 -8.01
N PHE A 135 -4.78 -8.50 -7.64
CA PHE A 135 -3.64 -8.47 -8.57
C PHE A 135 -2.95 -9.83 -8.72
N THR A 136 -3.36 -10.85 -7.96
CA THR A 136 -2.73 -12.18 -7.98
C THR A 136 -2.67 -12.79 -9.39
N PRO A 137 -3.73 -12.76 -10.22
CA PRO A 137 -3.66 -13.30 -11.58
C PRO A 137 -2.63 -12.58 -12.44
N PHE A 138 -2.57 -11.25 -12.34
CA PHE A 138 -1.60 -10.44 -13.07
C PHE A 138 -0.16 -10.76 -12.65
N VAL A 139 0.10 -10.78 -11.34
CA VAL A 139 1.43 -11.11 -10.79
C VAL A 139 1.86 -12.52 -11.20
N ASN A 140 0.94 -13.49 -11.16
CA ASN A 140 1.22 -14.85 -11.58
C ASN A 140 1.59 -14.95 -13.06
N ASN A 141 0.90 -14.22 -13.94
CA ASN A 141 1.22 -14.20 -15.37
C ASN A 141 2.63 -13.66 -15.62
N VAL A 142 2.97 -12.50 -15.03
CA VAL A 142 4.30 -11.89 -15.17
C VAL A 142 5.39 -12.82 -14.62
N LEU A 143 5.14 -13.48 -13.49
CA LEU A 143 6.06 -14.46 -12.92
C LEU A 143 6.29 -15.66 -13.86
N CYS A 144 5.23 -16.17 -14.49
CA CYS A 144 5.32 -17.28 -15.44
C CYS A 144 6.15 -16.88 -16.66
N GLU A 145 5.88 -15.72 -17.27
CA GLU A 145 6.65 -15.21 -18.41
C GLU A 145 8.15 -15.03 -18.06
N MET A 146 8.43 -14.58 -16.84
CA MET A 146 9.80 -14.44 -16.34
C MET A 146 10.50 -15.80 -16.25
N LEU A 147 9.85 -16.79 -15.65
CA LEU A 147 10.39 -18.15 -15.51
C LEU A 147 10.61 -18.83 -16.86
N GLU A 148 9.66 -18.69 -17.79
CA GLU A 148 9.77 -19.22 -19.15
C GLU A 148 10.97 -18.61 -19.89
N SER A 149 11.15 -17.29 -19.78
CA SER A 149 12.26 -16.58 -20.40
C SER A 149 13.62 -17.03 -19.85
N VAL A 150 13.75 -17.18 -18.52
CA VAL A 150 14.97 -17.70 -17.89
C VAL A 150 15.24 -19.15 -18.30
N SER A 151 14.20 -19.95 -18.53
CA SER A 151 14.34 -21.35 -18.96
C SER A 151 15.10 -21.50 -20.28
N ILE A 152 15.06 -20.49 -21.17
CA ILE A 152 15.77 -20.49 -22.46
C ILE A 152 17.28 -20.57 -22.24
N VAL A 153 17.82 -19.78 -21.31
CA VAL A 153 19.26 -19.80 -20.96
C VAL A 153 19.63 -21.17 -20.40
N GLY A 154 18.78 -21.72 -19.54
CA GLY A 154 19.01 -23.06 -18.98
C GLY A 154 18.98 -24.16 -20.05
N LYS A 155 18.08 -24.08 -21.04
CA LYS A 155 18.04 -25.01 -22.19
C LYS A 155 19.31 -24.91 -23.03
N GLU A 156 19.81 -23.70 -23.27
CA GLU A 156 21.07 -23.50 -24.00
C GLU A 156 22.28 -24.03 -23.22
N PHE A 157 22.32 -23.80 -21.91
CA PHE A 157 23.33 -24.39 -21.03
C PHE A 157 23.33 -25.93 -21.12
N ALA A 158 22.15 -26.57 -21.06
CA ALA A 158 22.04 -28.02 -21.18
C ALA A 158 22.59 -28.54 -22.51
N LYS A 159 22.31 -27.85 -23.64
CA LYS A 159 22.90 -28.19 -24.95
C LYS A 159 24.42 -28.06 -24.95
N GLN A 160 24.95 -26.99 -24.35
CA GLN A 160 26.41 -26.78 -24.27
C GLN A 160 27.09 -27.80 -23.35
N LYS A 161 26.42 -28.22 -22.27
CA LYS A 161 26.92 -29.28 -21.38
C LYS A 161 27.12 -30.60 -22.13
N VAL A 162 26.20 -30.99 -23.01
CA VAL A 162 26.39 -32.19 -23.87
C VAL A 162 27.66 -32.09 -24.73
N LYS A 163 27.98 -30.90 -25.25
CA LYS A 163 29.25 -30.67 -25.98
C LYS A 163 30.45 -30.73 -25.03
N ALA A 164 30.34 -30.17 -23.83
CA ALA A 164 31.38 -30.24 -22.81
C ALA A 164 31.66 -31.70 -22.36
N ASP A 165 30.63 -32.55 -22.28
CA ASP A 165 30.78 -33.96 -21.99
C ASP A 165 31.60 -34.70 -23.07
N LYS A 166 31.52 -34.28 -24.34
CA LYS A 166 32.41 -34.80 -25.41
C LYS A 166 33.86 -34.39 -25.17
N PHE A 167 34.12 -33.15 -24.74
CA PHE A 167 35.47 -32.74 -24.35
C PHE A 167 35.98 -33.55 -23.15
N ARG A 168 35.10 -33.85 -22.19
CA ARG A 168 35.43 -34.75 -21.07
C ARG A 168 35.82 -36.13 -21.57
N GLN A 169 35.03 -36.75 -22.46
CA GLN A 169 35.37 -38.06 -23.02
C GLN A 169 36.73 -38.04 -23.74
N ALA A 170 37.01 -37.01 -24.53
CA ALA A 170 38.27 -36.89 -25.27
C ALA A 170 39.50 -36.62 -24.37
N THR A 171 39.28 -36.01 -23.21
CA THR A 171 40.37 -35.64 -22.28
C THR A 171 40.53 -36.62 -21.14
N TRP A 172 39.49 -37.40 -20.80
CA TRP A 172 39.47 -38.35 -19.69
C TRP A 172 39.86 -39.76 -20.12
N ASP A 173 41.06 -39.87 -20.69
CA ASP A 173 41.70 -41.12 -21.08
C ASP A 173 42.79 -41.52 -20.07
N GLU A 174 43.01 -42.83 -19.91
CA GLU A 174 43.96 -43.39 -18.94
C GLU A 174 45.42 -43.05 -19.30
N ALA A 175 45.79 -43.03 -20.58
CA ALA A 175 47.12 -42.63 -21.02
C ALA A 175 47.37 -41.12 -20.80
N VAL A 176 46.33 -40.30 -20.98
CA VAL A 176 46.38 -38.86 -20.68
C VAL A 176 46.56 -38.63 -19.16
N ASN A 177 45.82 -39.37 -18.32
CA ASN A 177 45.95 -39.29 -16.85
C ASN A 177 47.33 -39.73 -16.36
N ARG A 178 47.91 -40.77 -16.97
CA ARG A 178 49.29 -41.23 -16.65
C ARG A 178 50.36 -40.18 -16.96
N LYS A 179 50.17 -39.38 -18.02
CA LYS A 179 51.13 -38.35 -18.44
C LYS A 179 50.97 -37.02 -17.70
N TYR A 180 49.75 -36.70 -17.27
CA TYR A 180 49.40 -35.43 -16.62
C TYR A 180 48.71 -35.67 -15.25
N ILE A 181 49.47 -36.24 -14.30
CA ILE A 181 49.01 -36.81 -13.02
C ILE A 181 48.33 -35.79 -12.08
N ASN A 182 48.69 -34.50 -12.15
CA ASN A 182 48.20 -33.45 -11.24
C ASN A 182 47.21 -32.48 -11.90
N ARG A 183 46.49 -32.89 -12.95
CA ARG A 183 45.55 -31.98 -13.62
C ARG A 183 44.29 -31.72 -12.75
N PRO A 184 43.84 -30.46 -12.63
CA PRO A 184 42.64 -30.14 -11.88
C PRO A 184 41.39 -30.75 -12.55
N ASN A 185 40.50 -31.35 -11.74
CA ASN A 185 39.23 -31.92 -12.21
C ASN A 185 38.22 -30.80 -12.54
N MET A 186 38.41 -30.15 -13.69
CA MET A 186 37.70 -28.92 -14.05
C MET A 186 36.27 -29.13 -14.58
N ILE A 187 35.86 -30.36 -14.93
CA ILE A 187 34.54 -30.67 -15.50
C ILE A 187 33.63 -31.33 -14.45
N ASN A 188 33.73 -30.88 -13.20
CA ASN A 188 32.77 -31.23 -12.15
C ASN A 188 31.97 -29.99 -11.71
N SER A 189 31.76 -29.02 -12.62
CA SER A 189 30.81 -27.94 -12.39
C SER A 189 29.39 -28.52 -12.52
N THR A 190 28.83 -28.95 -11.39
CA THR A 190 27.40 -29.15 -11.27
C THR A 190 26.72 -27.79 -11.31
N TYR A 191 26.54 -27.24 -12.52
CA TYR A 191 25.49 -26.26 -12.71
C TYR A 191 24.17 -27.02 -12.56
N ASN A 192 23.62 -26.96 -11.36
CA ASN A 192 22.46 -27.73 -10.97
C ASN A 192 21.23 -27.04 -11.57
N TYR A 193 20.83 -27.46 -12.77
CA TYR A 193 19.64 -26.94 -13.45
C TYR A 193 18.38 -27.04 -12.56
N THR A 194 18.32 -28.06 -11.70
CA THR A 194 17.25 -28.30 -10.75
C THR A 194 17.26 -27.40 -9.52
N SER A 195 18.36 -26.72 -9.16
CA SER A 195 18.36 -25.76 -8.03
C SER A 195 17.77 -24.40 -8.39
N MET A 196 17.42 -24.18 -9.67
CA MET A 196 16.53 -23.09 -10.08
C MET A 196 15.04 -23.48 -10.02
N ARG A 197 14.71 -24.73 -9.66
CA ARG A 197 13.42 -24.99 -9.02
C ARG A 197 13.50 -24.34 -7.66
N TYR A 198 13.07 -23.08 -7.58
CA TYR A 198 12.74 -22.49 -6.30
C TYR A 198 11.75 -23.43 -5.61
N ASP A 199 12.09 -23.88 -4.40
CA ASP A 199 11.10 -24.37 -3.45
C ASP A 199 10.22 -23.16 -3.11
N PHE A 200 9.22 -22.88 -3.95
CA PHE A 200 8.19 -21.92 -3.62
C PHE A 200 7.44 -22.48 -2.41
N PRO A 201 7.42 -21.75 -1.27
CA PRO A 201 6.50 -22.07 -0.20
C PRO A 201 5.10 -21.89 -0.79
N SER A 202 4.42 -23.01 -1.05
CA SER A 202 3.01 -23.10 -1.46
C SER A 202 2.60 -22.28 -2.69
N TYR A 203 2.83 -22.79 -3.91
CA TYR A 203 1.94 -22.50 -5.05
C TYR A 203 1.60 -23.80 -5.80
N PRO A 204 0.37 -23.94 -6.35
CA PRO A 204 -0.14 -25.21 -6.83
C PRO A 204 0.65 -25.68 -8.05
N SER A 205 1.06 -26.94 -8.03
CA SER A 205 1.78 -27.70 -9.05
C SER A 205 1.09 -27.81 -10.43
N GLN A 206 0.10 -26.98 -10.72
CA GLN A 206 -0.78 -27.07 -11.90
C GLN A 206 -0.21 -26.37 -13.14
N VAL A 207 0.66 -25.37 -12.98
CA VAL A 207 1.19 -24.60 -14.14
C VAL A 207 2.33 -25.33 -14.87
N LEU A 208 3.09 -26.17 -14.16
CA LEU A 208 4.19 -26.97 -14.75
C LEU A 208 3.77 -28.39 -15.16
N ALA A 209 2.52 -28.80 -14.91
CA ALA A 209 2.08 -30.17 -15.11
C ALA A 209 1.64 -30.49 -16.55
N ASN A 210 1.45 -29.51 -17.42
CA ASN A 210 0.96 -29.76 -18.77
C ASN A 210 2.12 -29.99 -19.76
N ASP A 211 2.35 -31.29 -20.00
CA ASP A 211 2.96 -31.96 -21.15
C ASP A 211 4.46 -31.76 -21.44
N THR A 212 5.08 -30.63 -21.12
CA THR A 212 6.48 -30.38 -21.51
C THR A 212 7.53 -31.07 -20.62
N LEU A 213 7.25 -31.28 -19.34
CA LEU A 213 8.18 -31.95 -18.41
C LEU A 213 8.23 -33.47 -18.62
N ARG A 214 7.10 -34.12 -18.93
CA ARG A 214 7.07 -35.55 -19.24
C ARG A 214 7.80 -35.87 -20.54
N GLU A 215 7.74 -35.00 -21.55
CA GLU A 215 8.52 -35.20 -22.78
C GLU A 215 10.03 -35.06 -22.55
N LEU A 216 10.46 -34.11 -21.70
CA LEU A 216 11.87 -33.93 -21.34
C LEU A 216 12.43 -35.09 -20.49
N GLU A 217 11.63 -35.65 -19.58
CA GLU A 217 12.00 -36.86 -18.83
C GLU A 217 12.06 -38.10 -19.74
N ARG A 218 11.21 -38.17 -20.77
CA ARG A 218 11.23 -39.26 -21.76
C ARG A 218 12.46 -39.20 -22.67
N LEU A 219 12.88 -37.98 -23.06
CA LEU A 219 14.07 -37.76 -23.87
C LEU A 219 15.38 -38.04 -23.10
N THR A 220 15.40 -37.81 -21.79
CA THR A 220 16.59 -38.05 -20.94
C THR A 220 16.69 -39.50 -20.46
N SER A 221 15.56 -40.17 -20.17
CA SER A 221 15.54 -41.60 -19.82
C SER A 221 15.89 -42.52 -20.99
N GLY A 222 15.54 -42.14 -22.23
CA GLY A 222 15.93 -42.89 -23.45
C GLY A 222 17.43 -42.87 -23.76
N MET A 223 18.20 -41.91 -23.21
CA MET A 223 19.66 -41.88 -23.36
C MET A 223 20.41 -42.74 -22.32
N SER A 224 19.76 -43.10 -21.20
CA SER A 224 20.40 -43.92 -20.14
C SER A 224 20.36 -45.43 -20.44
N THR A 225 19.51 -45.89 -21.36
CA THR A 225 19.38 -47.33 -21.69
C THR A 225 20.41 -47.84 -22.69
N PHE A 226 21.26 -46.99 -23.26
CA PHE A 226 22.31 -47.39 -24.21
C PHE A 226 23.71 -47.61 -23.59
N ILE A 227 23.86 -47.50 -22.26
CA ILE A 227 25.16 -47.63 -21.59
C ILE A 227 25.27 -48.90 -20.70
N ASN A 228 24.19 -49.65 -20.48
CA ASN A 228 24.24 -50.91 -19.73
C ASN A 228 23.54 -52.05 -20.48
N LYS A 229 24.16 -52.49 -21.57
CA LYS A 229 24.03 -53.86 -22.10
C LYS A 229 25.35 -54.18 -22.78
N ASP A 230 26.22 -54.86 -22.04
CA ASP A 230 27.23 -55.82 -22.47
C ASP A 230 28.23 -56.00 -21.32
N ASN A 231 27.79 -56.79 -20.33
CA ASN A 231 28.60 -57.69 -19.54
C ASN A 231 28.05 -59.09 -19.79
#